data_AF-A0A132NLB0-F1
#
_entry.id   AF-A0A132NLB0-F1
#
_cell.length_a   1.000
_cell.length_b   1.000
_cell.length_c   1.000
_cell.angle_alpha   90.00
_cell.angle_beta   90.00
_cell.angle_gamma   90.00
#
_symmetry.space_group_name_H-M   'P 1'
#
loop_
_entity.id
_entity.type
_entity.pdbx_description
1 polymer ?
#
loop_
_entity_poly.entity_id
_entity_poly.type
_entity_poly.pdbx_seq_one_letter_code
_entity_poly.pdbx_strand_id
1 'polypeptide(L)'
;VRFRLLDRAYLAHLPPPTPGDTGTRATDLAASCGAGWRCPHALGTALTLFGVRRLPGEQGPAVHLAYTDGLSTLSVFQQKGSLDTVRLAGQGFTRRSLAGTCVHVRDDGPQRVVVWSADGTVYTVITDAPEDVIRAAVAALPHRTRVDMILGRLGRGVDRVENWVLNRFQGLVG
;
A
#
# COMPACT_ATOMS: atom_id res chain seq x y z
N VAL A 1 2.05 -14.22 -2.45
CA VAL A 1 1.11 -13.28 -3.10
C VAL A 1 1.95 -12.21 -3.79
N ARG A 2 1.87 -12.12 -5.13
CA ARG A 2 2.68 -11.20 -5.95
C ARG A 2 1.94 -9.87 -6.07
N PHE A 3 2.57 -8.79 -5.62
CA PHE A 3 2.06 -7.43 -5.86
C PHE A 3 2.14 -7.13 -7.36
N ARG A 4 0.99 -6.89 -8.01
CA ARG A 4 0.95 -6.02 -9.19
C ARG A 4 0.77 -4.63 -8.64
N LEU A 5 1.71 -3.73 -8.98
CA LEU A 5 1.44 -2.30 -8.95
C LEU A 5 0.05 -2.12 -9.54
N LEU A 6 -0.85 -1.42 -8.85
CA LEU A 6 -2.08 -0.96 -9.47
C LEU A 6 -1.65 -0.29 -10.77
N ASP A 7 -2.00 -0.93 -11.88
CA ASP A 7 -1.58 -0.49 -13.20
C ASP A 7 -2.01 0.97 -13.35
N ARG A 8 -1.24 1.77 -14.08
CA ARG A 8 -1.58 3.15 -14.40
C ARG A 8 -3.01 3.24 -15.01
N ALA A 9 -3.46 2.20 -15.71
CA ALA A 9 -4.84 2.00 -16.16
C ALA A 9 -5.84 1.81 -15.01
N TYR A 10 -5.52 1.01 -13.98
CA TYR A 10 -6.40 0.88 -12.81
C TYR A 10 -6.57 2.24 -12.11
N LEU A 11 -5.48 3.00 -11.98
CA LEU A 11 -5.46 4.33 -11.36
C LEU A 11 -6.23 5.38 -12.18
N ALA A 12 -6.16 5.30 -13.52
CA ALA A 12 -6.91 6.16 -14.42
C ALA A 12 -8.42 5.85 -14.45
N HIS A 13 -8.81 4.63 -14.05
CA HIS A 13 -10.21 4.19 -14.00
C HIS A 13 -10.82 4.24 -12.60
N LEU A 14 -10.06 4.64 -11.57
CA LEU A 14 -10.68 4.91 -10.29
C LEU A 14 -11.51 6.18 -10.44
N PRO A 15 -12.84 6.11 -10.25
CA PRO A 15 -13.62 7.32 -10.13
C PRO A 15 -12.99 8.16 -9.01
N PRO A 16 -12.96 9.49 -9.13
CA PRO A 16 -12.50 10.34 -8.03
C PRO A 16 -13.22 9.85 -6.76
N PRO A 17 -12.51 9.76 -5.62
CA PRO A 17 -13.16 9.40 -4.37
C PRO A 17 -14.38 10.29 -4.24
N THR A 18 -15.56 9.69 -4.24
CA THR A 18 -16.78 10.46 -3.99
C THR A 18 -16.54 11.09 -2.63
N PRO A 19 -16.64 12.44 -2.51
CA PRO A 19 -16.70 13.04 -1.20
C PRO A 19 -17.74 12.24 -0.41
N GLY A 20 -17.40 11.81 0.81
CA GLY A 20 -18.45 11.32 1.70
C GLY A 20 -19.59 12.34 1.69
N ASP A 21 -20.84 11.88 1.64
CA ASP A 21 -22.01 12.76 1.62
C ASP A 21 -21.78 13.92 2.58
N THR A 22 -21.90 15.16 2.07
CA THR A 22 -21.54 16.40 2.76
C THR A 22 -22.07 16.36 4.20
N GLY A 23 -21.20 15.99 5.15
CA GLY A 23 -21.61 15.75 6.55
C GLY A 23 -21.05 14.47 7.21
N THR A 24 -20.55 13.49 6.46
CA THR A 24 -19.93 12.30 7.08
C THR A 24 -18.59 12.69 7.71
N ARG A 25 -18.44 12.48 9.02
CA ARG A 25 -17.19 12.83 9.71
C ARG A 25 -16.07 11.86 9.33
N ALA A 26 -14.84 12.36 9.32
CA ALA A 26 -13.65 11.54 9.04
C ALA A 26 -13.52 10.32 9.97
N THR A 27 -13.99 10.43 11.22
CA THR A 27 -14.05 9.33 12.18
C THR A 27 -15.03 8.23 11.76
N ASP A 28 -16.16 8.61 11.19
CA ASP A 28 -17.21 7.67 10.77
C ASP A 28 -16.76 6.95 9.49
N LEU A 29 -16.12 7.69 8.58
CA LEU A 29 -15.43 7.12 7.42
C LEU A 29 -14.35 6.11 7.84
N ALA A 30 -13.49 6.47 8.79
CA ALA A 30 -12.46 5.58 9.33
C ALA A 30 -13.06 4.28 9.90
N ALA A 31 -14.19 4.36 10.61
CA ALA A 31 -14.89 3.20 11.16
C ALA A 31 -15.46 2.27 10.07
N SER A 32 -15.84 2.81 8.90
CA SER A 32 -16.41 2.04 7.78
C SER A 32 -15.41 1.08 7.11
N CYS A 33 -14.12 1.26 7.36
CA CYS A 33 -13.06 0.54 6.68
C CYS A 33 -13.10 -0.98 6.85
N GLY A 34 -13.65 -1.43 7.98
CA GLY A 34 -13.79 -2.84 8.33
C GLY A 34 -12.57 -3.43 9.03
N ALA A 35 -12.78 -4.58 9.65
CA ALA A 35 -11.76 -5.29 10.41
C ALA A 35 -10.56 -5.65 9.51
N GLY A 36 -9.35 -5.50 10.08
CA GLY A 36 -8.09 -5.85 9.42
C GLY A 36 -7.46 -4.75 8.55
N TRP A 37 -8.12 -3.61 8.37
CA TRP A 37 -7.58 -2.44 7.65
C TRP A 37 -7.22 -1.30 8.61
N ARG A 38 -6.19 -0.51 8.28
CA ARG A 38 -5.69 0.57 9.13
C ARG A 38 -6.11 1.91 8.54
N CYS A 39 -7.22 2.47 9.01
CA CYS A 39 -7.83 3.61 8.31
C CYS A 39 -7.88 4.81 9.26
N PRO A 40 -6.75 5.48 9.48
CA PRO A 40 -6.72 6.64 10.36
C PRO A 40 -7.56 7.76 9.74
N HIS A 41 -8.33 8.47 10.57
CA HIS A 41 -9.16 9.58 10.13
C HIS A 41 -8.33 10.82 9.73
N ALA A 42 -7.05 10.85 10.08
CA ALA A 42 -6.10 11.88 9.68
C ALA A 42 -4.69 11.31 9.46
N LEU A 43 -3.90 11.95 8.61
CA LEU A 43 -2.48 11.66 8.39
C LEU A 43 -1.64 12.91 8.70
N GLY A 44 -0.77 12.82 9.70
CA GLY A 44 -0.08 14.01 10.21
C GLY A 44 -1.08 15.02 10.79
N THR A 45 -0.81 16.31 10.60
CA THR A 45 -1.62 17.41 11.18
C THR A 45 -2.59 18.06 10.20
N ALA A 46 -2.46 17.82 8.90
CA ALA A 46 -3.18 18.57 7.87
C ALA A 46 -4.12 17.71 7.01
N LEU A 47 -3.82 16.42 6.82
CA LEU A 47 -4.59 15.56 5.93
C LEU A 47 -5.75 14.91 6.66
N THR A 48 -6.97 15.19 6.23
CA THR A 48 -8.21 14.60 6.78
C THR A 48 -8.79 13.59 5.80
N LEU A 49 -9.22 12.43 6.32
CA LEU A 49 -9.87 11.38 5.54
C LEU A 49 -11.25 11.88 5.07
N PHE A 50 -11.47 11.85 3.76
CA PHE A 50 -12.75 12.26 3.15
C PHE A 50 -13.40 11.18 2.29
N GLY A 51 -12.72 10.06 2.06
CA GLY A 51 -13.27 8.92 1.33
C GLY A 51 -12.63 7.60 1.72
N VAL A 52 -13.47 6.55 1.79
CA VAL A 52 -13.05 5.15 1.97
C VAL A 52 -13.77 4.30 0.95
N ARG A 53 -13.03 3.47 0.21
CA ARG A 53 -13.60 2.54 -0.76
C ARG A 53 -12.95 1.19 -0.63
N ARG A 54 -13.77 0.14 -0.53
CA ARG A 54 -13.30 -1.24 -0.68
C ARG A 54 -13.23 -1.58 -2.14
N LEU A 55 -12.12 -2.19 -2.53
CA LEU A 55 -11.83 -2.56 -3.89
C LEU A 55 -11.73 -4.10 -3.94
N PRO A 56 -12.66 -4.77 -4.62
CA PRO A 56 -12.46 -6.17 -4.98
C PRO A 56 -11.32 -6.23 -6.02
N GLY A 57 -10.51 -7.28 -5.96
CA GLY A 57 -9.40 -7.47 -6.88
C GLY A 57 -9.04 -8.94 -7.00
N GLU A 58 -8.57 -9.34 -8.18
CA GLU A 58 -8.17 -10.72 -8.47
C GLU A 58 -7.03 -11.23 -7.56
N GLN A 59 -6.20 -10.32 -7.05
CA GLN A 59 -5.08 -10.61 -6.17
C GLN A 59 -5.42 -10.46 -4.67
N GLY A 60 -6.70 -10.27 -4.37
CA GLY A 60 -7.22 -10.07 -3.03
C GLY A 60 -7.85 -8.69 -2.83
N PRO A 61 -8.54 -8.50 -1.70
CA PRO A 61 -9.19 -7.24 -1.37
C PRO A 61 -8.16 -6.15 -1.14
N ALA A 62 -8.51 -4.92 -1.52
CA ALA A 62 -7.79 -3.72 -1.18
C ALA A 62 -8.74 -2.66 -0.60
N VAL A 63 -8.16 -1.69 0.11
CA VAL A 63 -8.87 -0.49 0.55
C VAL A 63 -8.17 0.72 -0.03
N HIS A 64 -8.95 1.64 -0.59
CA HIS A 64 -8.54 2.97 -0.96
C HIS A 64 -9.04 3.98 0.07
N LEU A 65 -8.12 4.78 0.58
CA LEU A 65 -8.38 5.90 1.48
C LEU A 65 -7.98 7.19 0.77
N ALA A 66 -8.86 8.18 0.76
CA ALA A 66 -8.61 9.48 0.18
C ALA A 66 -8.52 10.55 1.26
N TYR A 67 -7.43 11.30 1.24
CA TYR A 67 -7.14 12.36 2.18
C TYR A 67 -6.98 13.70 1.47
N THR A 68 -7.33 14.78 2.15
CA THR A 68 -7.13 16.14 1.64
C THR A 68 -6.80 17.09 2.78
N ASP A 69 -6.04 18.13 2.46
CA ASP A 69 -5.80 19.31 3.29
C ASP A 69 -6.57 20.55 2.77
N GLY A 70 -7.42 20.37 1.74
CA GLY A 70 -8.14 21.43 1.05
C GLY A 70 -7.43 21.99 -0.19
N LEU A 71 -6.14 21.70 -0.40
CA LEU A 71 -5.36 22.13 -1.57
C LEU A 71 -4.88 20.95 -2.42
N SER A 72 -4.46 19.87 -1.77
CA SER A 72 -3.94 18.66 -2.39
C SER A 72 -4.77 17.44 -1.99
N THR A 73 -4.65 16.39 -2.80
CA THR A 73 -5.29 15.09 -2.52
C THR A 73 -4.23 14.00 -2.45
N LEU A 74 -4.36 13.14 -1.43
CA LEU A 74 -3.50 11.99 -1.22
C LEU A 74 -4.33 10.72 -1.20
N SER A 75 -4.06 9.82 -2.14
CA SER A 75 -4.68 8.49 -2.20
C SER A 75 -3.76 7.45 -1.59
N VAL A 76 -4.25 6.70 -0.60
CA VAL A 76 -3.56 5.55 0.00
C VAL A 76 -4.29 4.27 -0.37
N PHE A 77 -3.59 3.33 -0.98
CA PHE A 77 -4.07 1.97 -1.20
C PHE A 77 -3.41 1.03 -0.20
N GLN A 78 -4.22 0.23 0.48
CA GLN A 78 -3.79 -0.87 1.32
C GLN A 78 -4.16 -2.17 0.64
N GLN A 79 -3.17 -3.02 0.38
CA GLN A 79 -3.38 -4.35 -0.16
C GLN A 79 -2.66 -5.37 0.72
N LYS A 80 -3.35 -6.46 1.10
CA LYS A 80 -2.69 -7.54 1.85
C LYS A 80 -1.68 -8.27 0.97
N GLY A 81 -0.48 -8.50 1.50
CA GLY A 81 0.59 -9.19 0.79
C GLY A 81 1.98 -8.64 1.12
N SER A 82 2.92 -8.95 0.23
CA SER A 82 4.32 -8.58 0.33
C SER A 82 4.77 -7.86 -0.94
N LEU A 83 5.70 -6.93 -0.79
CA LEU A 83 6.25 -6.18 -1.90
C LEU A 83 7.30 -6.98 -2.69
N ASP A 84 7.18 -7.00 -4.01
CA ASP A 84 8.21 -7.53 -4.91
C ASP A 84 9.15 -6.40 -5.37
N THR A 85 10.26 -6.23 -4.65
CA THR A 85 11.18 -5.11 -4.87
C THR A 85 11.98 -5.22 -6.18
N VAL A 86 12.21 -6.45 -6.69
CA VAL A 86 12.90 -6.67 -7.97
C VAL A 86 12.02 -6.19 -9.11
N ARG A 87 10.72 -6.56 -9.06
CA ARG A 87 9.74 -6.09 -10.03
C ARG A 87 9.57 -4.58 -10.00
N LEU A 88 9.56 -3.94 -8.82
CA LEU A 88 9.49 -2.48 -8.71
C LEU A 88 10.69 -1.79 -9.36
N ALA A 89 11.90 -2.28 -9.13
CA ALA A 89 13.11 -1.72 -9.74
C ALA A 89 13.03 -1.77 -11.27
N GLY A 90 12.53 -2.87 -11.84
CA GLY A 90 12.28 -3.00 -13.28
C GLY A 90 11.17 -2.09 -13.83
N GLN A 91 10.39 -1.41 -12.97
CA GLN A 91 9.33 -0.46 -13.34
C GLN A 91 9.72 1.01 -13.09
N GLY A 92 11.02 1.29 -12.90
CA GLY A 92 11.53 2.64 -12.71
C GLY A 92 11.41 3.19 -11.28
N PHE A 93 11.07 2.36 -10.30
CA PHE A 93 11.04 2.80 -8.90
C PHE A 93 12.46 2.85 -8.31
N THR A 94 12.76 3.95 -7.63
CA THR A 94 14.01 4.15 -6.92
C THR A 94 13.79 4.03 -5.41
N ARG A 95 14.68 3.31 -4.72
CA ARG A 95 14.63 3.16 -3.26
C ARG A 95 15.05 4.48 -2.59
N ARG A 96 14.26 4.97 -1.63
CA ARG A 96 14.54 6.15 -0.79
C ARG A 96 14.22 5.87 0.67
N SER A 97 14.78 6.68 1.56
CA SER A 97 14.43 6.68 2.99
C SER A 97 13.58 7.89 3.29
N LEU A 98 12.33 7.69 3.72
CA LEU A 98 11.40 8.76 4.07
C LEU A 98 10.86 8.52 5.48
N ALA A 99 11.00 9.49 6.38
CA ALA A 99 10.62 9.35 7.80
C ALA A 99 11.16 8.06 8.45
N GLY A 100 12.43 7.72 8.20
CA GLY A 100 13.06 6.47 8.72
C GLY A 100 12.59 5.18 8.04
N THR A 101 11.66 5.26 7.09
CA THR A 101 11.06 4.14 6.36
C THR A 101 11.71 3.96 5.01
N CYS A 102 12.04 2.72 4.68
CA CYS A 102 12.47 2.36 3.34
C CYS A 102 11.28 2.32 2.39
N VAL A 103 11.21 3.28 1.47
CA VAL A 103 10.15 3.41 0.47
C VAL A 103 10.72 3.26 -0.95
N HIS A 104 9.87 2.91 -1.89
CA HIS A 104 10.15 2.90 -3.33
C HIS A 104 9.36 4.04 -3.98
N VAL A 105 10.06 4.95 -4.65
CA VAL A 105 9.47 6.15 -5.24
C VAL A 105 9.60 6.12 -6.75
N ARG A 106 8.52 6.48 -7.45
CA ARG A 106 8.54 6.83 -8.86
C ARG A 106 7.98 8.23 -9.03
N ASP A 107 8.72 9.06 -9.75
CA ASP A 107 8.54 10.52 -9.84
C ASP A 107 8.77 10.98 -11.29
N ASP A 108 8.07 10.33 -12.23
CA ASP A 108 8.24 10.46 -13.68
C ASP A 108 7.06 11.16 -14.38
N GLY A 109 6.18 11.82 -13.62
CA GLY A 109 4.98 12.46 -14.14
C GLY A 109 4.33 13.45 -13.16
N PRO A 110 3.10 13.91 -13.43
CA PRO A 110 2.41 14.93 -12.62
C PRO A 110 2.02 14.42 -11.21
N GLN A 111 2.09 13.12 -10.98
CA GLN A 111 1.79 12.49 -9.69
C GLN A 111 2.97 11.64 -9.27
N ARG A 112 3.31 11.71 -7.99
CA ARG A 112 4.32 10.88 -7.36
C ARG A 112 3.69 9.61 -6.80
N VAL A 113 4.36 8.49 -7.03
CA VAL A 113 3.96 7.18 -6.48
C VAL A 113 4.98 6.71 -5.46
N VAL A 114 4.54 6.43 -4.24
CA VAL A 114 5.38 5.93 -3.14
C VAL A 114 4.84 4.60 -2.65
N VAL A 115 5.68 3.57 -2.62
CA VAL A 115 5.29 2.20 -2.26
C VAL A 115 6.19 1.65 -1.16
N TRP A 116 5.59 1.04 -0.13
CA TRP A 116 6.32 0.27 0.88
C TRP A 116 5.45 -0.89 1.39
N SER A 117 6.03 -1.72 2.25
CA SER A 117 5.25 -2.75 2.95
C SER A 117 5.55 -2.75 4.44
N ALA A 118 4.51 -2.93 5.24
CA ALA A 118 4.58 -3.11 6.68
C ALA A 118 3.45 -4.07 7.10
N ASP A 119 3.74 -4.94 8.08
CA ASP A 119 2.76 -5.84 8.69
C ASP A 119 1.88 -6.63 7.70
N GLY A 120 2.50 -7.18 6.67
CA GLY A 120 1.81 -7.97 5.64
C GLY A 120 0.83 -7.15 4.79
N THR A 121 1.00 -5.83 4.75
CA THR A 121 0.23 -4.90 3.94
C THR A 121 1.19 -4.09 3.07
N VAL A 122 0.91 -4.02 1.78
CA VAL A 122 1.56 -3.10 0.84
C VAL A 122 0.76 -1.81 0.83
N TYR A 123 1.47 -0.71 1.06
CA TYR A 123 0.94 0.63 1.02
C TYR A 123 1.42 1.28 -0.28
N THR A 124 0.48 1.85 -1.03
CA THR A 124 0.77 2.65 -2.23
C THR A 124 0.14 4.02 -2.05
N VAL A 125 0.97 5.05 -2.03
CA VAL A 125 0.56 6.46 -1.98
C VAL A 125 0.69 7.05 -3.36
N ILE A 126 -0.34 7.76 -3.79
CA ILE A 126 -0.37 8.49 -5.06
C ILE A 126 -0.87 9.89 -4.77
N THR A 127 -0.07 10.88 -5.13
CA THR A 127 -0.37 12.27 -4.81
C THR A 127 0.46 13.22 -5.66
N ASP A 128 -0.06 14.43 -5.83
CA ASP A 128 0.63 15.62 -6.32
C ASP A 128 1.14 16.52 -5.17
N ALA A 129 0.91 16.11 -3.92
CA ALA A 129 1.27 16.90 -2.75
C ALA A 129 2.79 17.07 -2.60
N PRO A 130 3.24 18.15 -1.94
CA PRO A 130 4.66 18.39 -1.69
C PRO A 130 5.29 17.31 -0.77
N GLU A 131 6.62 17.22 -0.77
CA GLU A 131 7.34 16.11 -0.11
C GLU A 131 7.12 16.02 1.41
N ASP A 132 6.94 17.15 2.08
CA ASP A 132 6.64 17.23 3.52
C ASP A 132 5.29 16.59 3.85
N VAL A 133 4.26 16.80 3.02
CA VAL A 133 2.95 16.14 3.15
C VAL A 133 3.08 14.62 2.98
N ILE A 134 3.85 14.17 1.99
CA ILE A 134 4.13 12.75 1.77
C ILE A 134 4.88 12.14 2.96
N ARG A 135 5.87 12.87 3.50
CA ARG A 135 6.66 12.46 4.66
C ARG A 135 5.78 12.29 5.90
N ALA A 136 4.87 13.23 6.15
CA ALA A 136 3.90 13.14 7.25
C ALA A 136 2.97 11.93 7.08
N ALA A 137 2.50 11.68 5.85
CA ALA A 137 1.66 10.52 5.55
C ALA A 137 2.38 9.18 5.78
N VAL A 138 3.64 9.05 5.31
CA VAL A 138 4.45 7.84 5.53
C VAL A 138 4.76 7.64 7.02
N ALA A 139 5.02 8.71 7.77
CA ALA A 139 5.25 8.64 9.21
C ALA A 139 4.01 8.20 10.00
N ALA A 140 2.81 8.63 9.57
CA ALA A 140 1.54 8.32 10.22
C ALA A 140 1.00 6.91 9.92
N LEU A 141 1.48 6.28 8.84
CA LEU A 141 1.09 4.92 8.46
C LEU A 141 2.08 3.88 8.99
N PRO A 142 1.63 2.60 9.16
CA PRO A 142 2.52 1.54 9.58
C PRO A 142 3.75 1.45 8.68
N HIS A 143 4.90 1.45 9.32
CA HIS A 143 6.18 1.36 8.64
C HIS A 143 7.12 0.46 9.44
N ARG A 144 8.02 -0.20 8.72
CA ARG A 144 9.15 -0.91 9.33
C ARG A 144 10.35 0.00 9.31
N THR A 145 11.01 0.16 10.44
CA THR A 145 12.28 0.88 10.49
C THR A 145 13.37 0.03 9.82
N ARG A 146 14.48 0.66 9.44
CA ARG A 146 15.63 -0.04 8.85
C ARG A 146 16.14 -1.18 9.76
N VAL A 147 16.04 -1.00 11.08
CA VAL A 147 16.44 -2.01 12.08
C VAL A 147 15.57 -3.25 11.99
N ASP A 148 14.25 -3.09 11.86
CA ASP A 148 13.29 -4.19 11.71
C ASP A 148 13.48 -4.96 10.39
N MET A 149 13.97 -4.29 9.35
CA MET A 149 14.28 -4.92 8.07
C MET A 149 15.54 -5.78 8.13
N ILE A 150 16.57 -5.34 8.86
CA ILE A 150 17.83 -6.11 9.01
C ILE A 150 17.58 -7.33 9.90
N LEU A 151 16.87 -7.16 11.02
CA LEU A 151 16.57 -8.25 11.95
C LEU A 151 15.53 -9.23 11.38
N GLY A 152 14.54 -8.71 10.64
CA GLY A 152 13.52 -9.51 9.95
C GLY A 152 14.02 -10.35 8.77
N ARG A 153 15.31 -10.22 8.38
CA ARG A 153 15.97 -11.10 7.40
C ARG A 153 16.64 -12.31 8.04
N LEU A 154 16.97 -12.28 9.33
CA LEU A 154 17.49 -13.45 10.05
C LEU A 154 16.37 -14.38 10.55
N GLY A 155 15.14 -13.87 10.72
CA GLY A 155 14.03 -14.63 11.31
C GLY A 155 12.92 -15.11 10.36
N ARG A 156 13.07 -15.05 9.03
CA ARG A 156 12.01 -15.48 8.07
C ARG A 156 12.52 -16.42 6.98
N GLY A 157 13.26 -17.43 7.43
CA GLY A 157 13.69 -18.58 6.65
C GLY A 157 13.43 -19.89 7.40
N VAL A 158 12.29 -20.01 8.08
CA VAL A 158 11.76 -21.29 8.57
C VAL A 158 10.23 -21.16 8.58
N ASP A 159 9.53 -22.23 8.24
CA ASP A 159 8.07 -22.37 8.09
C ASP A 159 7.50 -22.07 6.69
N ARG A 160 7.94 -22.86 5.70
CA ARG A 160 7.11 -23.93 5.13
C ARG A 160 7.92 -24.82 4.18
N VAL A 161 8.74 -25.69 4.76
CA VAL A 161 8.90 -27.06 4.24
C VAL A 161 7.68 -27.84 4.78
N GLU A 162 7.21 -28.84 4.02
CA GLU A 162 5.95 -29.60 4.17
C GLU A 162 4.80 -28.94 3.36
N ASN A 163 4.38 -29.46 2.20
CA ASN A 163 4.22 -30.85 1.82
C ASN A 163 4.19 -30.97 0.28
N TRP A 164 5.29 -31.35 -0.37
CA TRP A 164 5.31 -31.94 -1.72
C TRP A 164 6.62 -32.72 -1.94
N VAL A 165 6.85 -33.76 -1.13
CA VAL A 165 7.79 -34.87 -1.45
C VAL A 165 7.11 -36.25 -1.40
N LEU A 166 5.82 -36.33 -1.08
CA LEU A 166 5.04 -37.56 -1.18
C LEU A 166 3.86 -37.39 -2.14
N ASN A 167 4.15 -37.29 -3.43
CA ASN A 167 3.46 -38.12 -4.41
C ASN A 167 4.38 -38.33 -5.62
N ARG A 168 5.28 -39.30 -5.47
CA ARG A 168 6.01 -39.91 -6.58
C ARG A 168 5.10 -40.99 -7.16
N PHE A 169 4.99 -41.00 -8.50
CA PHE A 169 4.58 -42.09 -9.39
C PHE A 169 3.19 -42.03 -10.07
N GLN A 170 3.28 -42.20 -11.40
CA GLN A 170 2.29 -42.50 -12.45
C GLN A 170 1.72 -41.29 -13.19
N GLY A 171 1.91 -41.11 -14.50
CA GLY A 171 2.64 -41.89 -15.50
C GLY A 171 2.74 -41.06 -16.80
N LEU A 172 3.87 -41.20 -17.48
CA LEU A 172 4.16 -40.65 -18.80
C LEU A 172 4.17 -41.83 -19.78
N VAL A 173 3.56 -41.64 -20.95
CA VAL A 173 3.67 -42.42 -22.19
C VAL A 173 2.88 -43.74 -22.27
N GLY A 174 2.03 -43.77 -23.29
CA GLY A 174 1.38 -44.89 -23.93
C GLY A 174 0.65 -44.36 -25.15
#